data_AF-A0A954EQA0-F1
#
_entry.id   AF-A0A954EQA0-F1
#
_cell.length_a   1.000
_cell.length_b   1.000
_cell.length_c   1.000
_cell.angle_alpha   90.00
_cell.angle_beta   90.00
_cell.angle_gamma   90.00
#
_symmetry.space_group_name_H-M   'P 1'
#
loop_
_entity.id
_entity.type
_entity.pdbx_description
1 polymer ?
#
loop_
_entity_poly.entity_id
_entity_poly.type
_entity_poly.pdbx_seq_one_letter_code
_entity_poly.pdbx_strand_id
1 'polypeptide(L)'
;MPRQTDVRIVDASITFEDHPFRTPLKFGGRVMDRHRLVNMEVTVETRNKKHAVGFGSMPVGQVWAWPSTTLTPDQTEAAMTAFSERIIRLIDGFDEYGHPVDIIYHLSAEYHHSAKVVAERQKLNEVPPELAQLVAASPLDAALHDAYGKVNEINSYNALSKEFMAHDLSTYLDDQFAGEYLDQYTLREPKKRIPLYHLVGALDALTDADLEKRLEDGLPNTLGEWILADGLTHLKIKLNGDDLNWDVQRVLDIDRVAGEAQAKRGCSEWFYSTDFNEKCANVEYVLDFLHKVKEGSPQAYDRIQYIEQPTHRDLKSHPDNKMHRAAELKPVVIDE
;
A
#
# COMPACT_ATOMS: atom_id res chain seq x y z
N MET A 1 -0.38 -31.91 6.39
CA MET A 1 -1.12 -32.73 7.39
C MET A 1 -1.89 -31.77 8.29
N PRO A 2 -3.12 -32.12 8.73
CA PRO A 2 -3.91 -31.29 9.64
C PRO A 2 -3.14 -30.95 10.92
N ARG A 3 -3.17 -29.67 11.34
CA ARG A 3 -2.56 -29.19 12.59
C ARG A 3 -3.64 -29.01 13.66
N GLN A 4 -3.22 -29.05 14.92
CA GLN A 4 -4.11 -28.73 16.05
C GLN A 4 -4.47 -27.24 16.09
N THR A 5 -3.62 -26.40 15.51
CA THR A 5 -3.77 -24.95 15.44
C THR A 5 -4.67 -24.51 14.28
N ASP A 6 -5.02 -25.42 13.37
CA ASP A 6 -5.94 -25.14 12.26
C ASP A 6 -7.27 -24.60 12.77
N VAL A 7 -7.82 -23.65 12.03
CA VAL A 7 -9.11 -23.04 12.31
C VAL A 7 -10.05 -23.21 11.14
N ARG A 8 -11.35 -23.19 11.41
CA ARG A 8 -12.38 -22.94 10.40
C ARG A 8 -13.05 -21.61 10.68
N ILE A 9 -13.57 -20.96 9.64
CA ILE A 9 -14.37 -19.74 9.80
C ILE A 9 -15.79 -20.15 10.18
N VAL A 10 -16.39 -19.49 11.17
CA VAL A 10 -17.76 -19.78 11.63
C VAL A 10 -18.72 -18.62 11.45
N ASP A 11 -18.20 -17.39 11.37
CA ASP A 11 -18.97 -16.19 11.11
C ASP A 11 -18.04 -15.10 10.55
N ALA A 12 -18.60 -14.21 9.72
CA ALA A 12 -17.88 -13.05 9.26
C ALA A 12 -18.86 -11.89 9.02
N SER A 13 -18.46 -10.68 9.42
CA SER A 13 -19.23 -9.47 9.19
C SER A 13 -18.41 -8.40 8.47
N ILE A 14 -19.09 -7.52 7.74
CA ILE A 14 -18.50 -6.42 6.99
C ILE A 14 -19.21 -5.13 7.36
N THR A 15 -18.42 -4.07 7.56
CA THR A 15 -18.91 -2.70 7.74
C THR A 15 -18.09 -1.74 6.87
N PHE A 16 -18.66 -0.57 6.62
CA PHE A 16 -18.00 0.48 5.85
C PHE A 16 -18.03 1.77 6.64
N GLU A 17 -16.96 2.55 6.50
CA GLU A 17 -16.81 3.83 7.19
C GLU A 17 -16.25 4.88 6.23
N ASP A 18 -16.93 6.01 6.11
CA ASP A 18 -16.47 7.14 5.30
C ASP A 18 -15.67 8.11 6.17
N HIS A 19 -14.48 8.47 5.69
CA HIS A 19 -13.56 9.38 6.36
C HIS A 19 -13.25 10.57 5.44
N PRO A 20 -13.79 11.77 5.72
CA PRO A 20 -13.44 12.96 4.98
C PRO A 20 -11.98 13.33 5.25
N PHE A 21 -11.26 13.75 4.22
CA PHE A 21 -9.94 14.34 4.38
C PHE A 21 -10.05 15.77 4.89
N ARG A 22 -9.04 16.16 5.69
CA ARG A 22 -8.88 17.54 6.16
C ARG A 22 -8.73 18.52 4.99
N THR A 23 -7.94 18.12 3.99
CA THR A 23 -7.72 18.83 2.73
C THR A 23 -7.73 17.81 1.59
N PRO A 24 -8.15 18.19 0.37
CA PRO A 24 -8.11 17.27 -0.75
C PRO A 24 -6.69 16.74 -1.01
N LEU A 25 -6.56 15.43 -1.18
CA LEU A 25 -5.32 14.76 -1.54
C LEU A 25 -5.27 14.55 -3.06
N LYS A 26 -4.18 14.99 -3.71
CA LYS A 26 -3.92 14.62 -5.11
C LYS A 26 -3.07 13.36 -5.16
N PHE A 27 -3.67 12.27 -5.61
CA PHE A 27 -3.00 10.99 -5.81
C PHE A 27 -2.95 10.66 -7.31
N GLY A 28 -1.74 10.70 -7.89
CA GLY A 28 -1.55 10.65 -9.33
C GLY A 28 -2.33 11.77 -10.05
N GLY A 29 -3.18 11.39 -11.00
CA GLY A 29 -4.01 12.32 -11.76
C GLY A 29 -5.36 12.70 -11.12
N ARG A 30 -5.69 12.19 -9.92
CA ARG A 30 -7.01 12.38 -9.31
C ARG A 30 -6.92 13.12 -7.97
N VAL A 31 -7.95 13.91 -7.68
CA VAL A 31 -8.13 14.58 -6.40
C VAL A 31 -9.19 13.82 -5.62
N MET A 32 -8.91 13.55 -4.35
CA MET A 32 -9.79 12.85 -3.41
C MET A 32 -10.05 13.76 -2.21
N ASP A 33 -11.28 13.79 -1.73
CA ASP A 33 -11.70 14.56 -0.55
C ASP A 33 -12.17 13.67 0.61
N ARG A 34 -12.29 12.36 0.37
CA ARG A 34 -12.61 11.34 1.35
C ARG A 34 -11.96 10.01 0.96
N HIS A 35 -11.92 9.09 1.92
CA HIS A 35 -11.78 7.67 1.63
C HIS A 35 -12.90 6.89 2.33
N ARG A 36 -13.24 5.74 1.76
CA ARG A 36 -14.13 4.76 2.40
C ARG A 36 -13.29 3.57 2.85
N LEU A 37 -13.40 3.19 4.11
CA LEU A 37 -12.82 1.97 4.66
C LEU A 37 -13.78 0.81 4.49
N VAL A 38 -13.21 -0.37 4.25
CA VAL A 38 -13.87 -1.67 4.39
C VAL A 38 -13.29 -2.33 5.63
N ASN A 39 -14.16 -2.62 6.59
CA ASN A 39 -13.81 -3.29 7.84
C ASN A 39 -14.46 -4.67 7.84
N MET A 40 -13.70 -5.70 8.19
CA MET A 40 -14.20 -7.06 8.33
C MET A 40 -13.84 -7.63 9.69
N GLU A 41 -14.80 -8.30 10.32
CA GLU A 41 -14.58 -9.13 11.51
C GLU A 41 -14.81 -10.59 11.15
N VAL A 42 -13.90 -11.46 11.57
CA VAL A 42 -13.96 -12.91 11.28
C VAL A 42 -13.89 -13.66 12.59
N THR A 43 -14.90 -14.50 12.84
CA THR A 43 -14.89 -15.44 13.96
C THR A 43 -14.39 -16.79 13.48
N VAL A 44 -13.40 -17.32 14.18
CA VAL A 44 -12.82 -18.63 13.89
C VAL A 44 -13.07 -19.61 15.03
N GLU A 45 -13.13 -20.89 14.70
CA GLU A 45 -13.18 -22.00 15.66
C GLU A 45 -12.01 -22.96 15.40
N THR A 46 -11.28 -23.32 16.45
CA THR A 46 -10.24 -24.36 16.42
C THR A 46 -10.84 -25.75 16.61
N ARG A 47 -10.07 -26.80 16.31
CA ARG A 47 -10.50 -28.20 16.51
C ARG A 47 -10.88 -28.54 17.95
N ASN A 48 -10.30 -27.84 18.93
CA ASN A 48 -10.61 -27.98 20.36
C ASN A 48 -11.71 -27.02 20.86
N LYS A 49 -12.47 -26.40 19.94
CA LYS A 49 -13.63 -25.55 20.23
C LYS A 49 -13.31 -24.22 20.92
N LYS A 50 -12.04 -23.76 20.87
CA LYS A 50 -11.73 -22.36 21.18
C LYS A 50 -12.15 -21.46 20.03
N HIS A 51 -12.60 -20.27 20.39
CA HIS A 51 -13.05 -19.23 19.46
C HIS A 51 -12.26 -17.95 19.67
N ALA A 52 -12.05 -17.20 18.59
CA ALA A 52 -11.59 -15.82 18.64
C ALA A 52 -12.17 -15.02 17.48
N VAL A 53 -12.20 -13.70 17.65
CA VAL A 53 -12.60 -12.74 16.61
C VAL A 53 -11.38 -11.94 16.20
N GLY A 54 -11.10 -11.93 14.90
CA GLY A 54 -10.10 -11.09 14.29
C GLY A 54 -10.72 -9.93 13.52
N PHE A 55 -9.93 -8.88 13.31
CA PHE A 55 -10.33 -7.66 12.64
C PHE A 55 -9.35 -7.30 11.52
N GLY A 56 -9.88 -6.88 10.37
CA GLY A 56 -9.11 -6.39 9.24
C GLY A 56 -9.76 -5.15 8.65
N SER A 57 -8.93 -4.23 8.15
CA SER A 57 -9.38 -2.96 7.58
C SER A 57 -8.49 -2.54 6.43
N MET A 58 -9.10 -1.97 5.38
CA MET A 58 -8.40 -1.39 4.24
C MET A 58 -9.26 -0.29 3.61
N PRO A 59 -8.68 0.83 3.16
CA PRO A 59 -9.38 1.73 2.23
C PRO A 59 -9.82 0.99 0.97
N VAL A 60 -10.99 1.31 0.43
CA VAL A 60 -11.43 0.74 -0.85
C VAL A 60 -10.37 0.97 -1.94
N GLY A 61 -9.68 2.11 -1.93
CA GLY A 61 -8.46 2.32 -2.72
C GLY A 61 -8.68 2.36 -4.24
N GLN A 62 -9.91 2.56 -4.71
CA GLN A 62 -10.34 2.44 -6.11
C GLN A 62 -9.58 3.33 -7.08
N VAL A 63 -9.16 4.52 -6.65
CA VAL A 63 -8.42 5.48 -7.48
C VAL A 63 -7.05 4.93 -7.88
N TRP A 64 -6.45 4.16 -6.99
CA TRP A 64 -5.13 3.58 -7.15
C TRP A 64 -5.20 2.14 -7.69
N ALA A 65 -6.03 1.28 -7.09
CA ALA A 65 -6.13 -0.13 -7.47
C ALA A 65 -6.89 -0.36 -8.80
N TRP A 66 -7.72 0.61 -9.22
CA TRP A 66 -8.47 0.55 -10.48
C TRP A 66 -8.52 1.93 -11.18
N PRO A 67 -7.41 2.38 -11.79
CA PRO A 67 -7.32 3.68 -12.44
C PRO A 67 -7.99 3.69 -13.83
N SER A 68 -9.25 3.23 -13.92
CA SER A 68 -10.01 3.13 -15.19
C SER A 68 -10.11 4.47 -15.92
N THR A 69 -9.91 4.46 -17.23
CA THR A 69 -10.13 5.64 -18.09
C THR A 69 -11.56 5.74 -18.60
N THR A 70 -12.39 4.71 -18.37
CA THR A 70 -13.77 4.66 -18.88
C THR A 70 -14.83 4.69 -17.77
N LEU A 71 -14.47 4.29 -16.54
CA LEU A 71 -15.34 4.31 -15.36
C LEU A 71 -14.99 5.48 -14.43
N THR A 72 -16.01 6.05 -13.79
CA THR A 72 -15.81 7.08 -12.76
C THR A 72 -15.28 6.48 -11.46
N PRO A 73 -14.61 7.28 -10.59
CA PRO A 73 -14.22 6.83 -9.25
C PRO A 73 -15.38 6.26 -8.43
N ASP A 74 -16.58 6.83 -8.55
CA ASP A 74 -17.76 6.33 -7.81
C ASP A 74 -18.21 4.96 -8.32
N GLN A 75 -18.13 4.72 -9.63
CA GLN A 75 -18.45 3.40 -10.20
C GLN A 75 -17.44 2.34 -9.74
N THR A 76 -16.14 2.67 -9.74
CA THR A 76 -15.12 1.71 -9.30
C THR A 76 -15.18 1.49 -7.78
N GLU A 77 -15.46 2.53 -6.97
CA GLU A 77 -15.70 2.39 -5.52
C GLU A 77 -16.90 1.48 -5.23
N ALA A 78 -18.03 1.69 -5.92
CA ALA A 78 -19.24 0.88 -5.75
C ALA A 78 -19.02 -0.58 -6.16
N ALA A 79 -18.23 -0.82 -7.20
CA ALA A 79 -17.88 -2.16 -7.66
C ALA A 79 -16.99 -2.90 -6.66
N MET A 80 -15.94 -2.25 -6.16
CA MET A 80 -15.04 -2.85 -5.15
C MET A 80 -15.74 -3.08 -3.80
N THR A 81 -16.67 -2.19 -3.42
CA THR A 81 -17.54 -2.36 -2.24
C THR A 81 -18.41 -3.62 -2.40
N ALA A 82 -19.12 -3.74 -3.54
CA ALA A 82 -19.97 -4.90 -3.82
C ALA A 82 -19.17 -6.20 -3.95
N PHE A 83 -17.93 -6.12 -4.43
CA PHE A 83 -17.01 -7.24 -4.44
C PHE A 83 -16.64 -7.69 -3.02
N SER A 84 -16.30 -6.76 -2.13
CA SER A 84 -16.02 -7.05 -0.72
C SER A 84 -17.20 -7.78 -0.03
N GLU A 85 -18.42 -7.30 -0.24
CA GLU A 85 -19.65 -7.97 0.25
C GLU A 85 -19.90 -9.34 -0.39
N ARG A 86 -19.35 -9.60 -1.57
CA ARG A 86 -19.45 -10.90 -2.22
C ARG A 86 -18.41 -11.86 -1.66
N ILE A 87 -17.19 -11.41 -1.42
CA ILE A 87 -16.11 -12.24 -0.89
C ILE A 87 -16.44 -12.77 0.51
N ILE A 88 -17.03 -11.94 1.37
CA ILE A 88 -17.43 -12.41 2.71
C ILE A 88 -18.48 -13.53 2.66
N ARG A 89 -19.31 -13.59 1.62
CA ARG A 89 -20.29 -14.67 1.42
C ARG A 89 -19.69 -15.96 0.86
N LEU A 90 -18.46 -15.95 0.36
CA LEU A 90 -17.78 -17.19 -0.04
C LEU A 90 -17.49 -18.09 1.17
N ILE A 91 -17.39 -17.48 2.36
CA ILE A 91 -17.16 -18.16 3.63
C ILE A 91 -18.30 -19.13 3.96
N ASP A 92 -19.55 -18.79 3.62
CA ASP A 92 -20.72 -19.66 3.88
C ASP A 92 -20.59 -21.04 3.22
N GLY A 93 -19.79 -21.14 2.15
CA GLY A 93 -19.51 -22.37 1.43
C GLY A 93 -18.21 -23.07 1.85
N PHE A 94 -17.46 -22.52 2.81
CA PHE A 94 -16.12 -22.99 3.20
C PHE A 94 -16.11 -23.46 4.66
N ASP A 95 -16.26 -24.77 4.89
CA ASP A 95 -16.28 -25.38 6.24
C ASP A 95 -15.00 -26.19 6.56
N GLU A 96 -13.92 -25.92 5.84
CA GLU A 96 -12.65 -26.62 6.04
C GLU A 96 -11.81 -25.98 7.16
N TYR A 97 -11.09 -26.82 7.89
CA TYR A 97 -10.07 -26.38 8.84
C TYR A 97 -8.73 -26.24 8.13
N GLY A 98 -8.06 -25.10 8.31
CA GLY A 98 -6.71 -24.87 7.76
C GLY A 98 -5.97 -23.72 8.42
N HIS A 99 -4.76 -23.48 7.93
CA HIS A 99 -4.02 -22.25 8.21
C HIS A 99 -4.62 -21.10 7.38
N PRO A 100 -4.62 -19.83 7.86
CA PRO A 100 -5.14 -18.69 7.12
C PRO A 100 -4.66 -18.59 5.66
N VAL A 101 -3.37 -18.84 5.41
CA VAL A 101 -2.79 -18.88 4.05
C VAL A 101 -3.49 -19.92 3.16
N ASP A 102 -3.75 -21.13 3.65
CA ASP A 102 -4.43 -22.18 2.87
C ASP A 102 -5.88 -21.78 2.56
N ILE A 103 -6.58 -21.26 3.57
CA ILE A 103 -7.97 -20.84 3.45
C ILE A 103 -8.10 -19.72 2.41
N ILE A 104 -7.26 -18.68 2.51
CA ILE A 104 -7.28 -17.55 1.58
C ILE A 104 -6.85 -17.97 0.18
N TYR A 105 -5.85 -18.84 0.04
CA TYR A 105 -5.42 -19.38 -1.26
C TYR A 105 -6.56 -20.12 -1.98
N HIS A 106 -7.36 -20.91 -1.24
CA HIS A 106 -8.54 -21.57 -1.81
C HIS A 106 -9.65 -20.57 -2.15
N LEU A 107 -9.95 -19.62 -1.27
CA LEU A 107 -10.97 -18.61 -1.51
C LEU A 107 -10.60 -17.68 -2.68
N SER A 108 -9.32 -17.37 -2.88
CA SER A 108 -8.85 -16.47 -3.93
C SER A 108 -9.05 -17.03 -5.33
N ALA A 109 -9.17 -18.35 -5.50
CA ALA A 109 -9.52 -18.97 -6.76
C ALA A 109 -10.88 -18.49 -7.32
N GLU A 110 -11.80 -18.07 -6.44
CA GLU A 110 -13.13 -17.59 -6.80
C GLU A 110 -13.18 -16.08 -7.06
N TYR A 111 -12.09 -15.34 -6.84
CA TYR A 111 -12.10 -13.87 -6.92
C TYR A 111 -12.39 -13.39 -8.33
N HIS A 112 -11.72 -13.94 -9.35
CA HIS A 112 -11.93 -13.51 -10.73
C HIS A 112 -13.36 -13.78 -11.20
N HIS A 113 -13.94 -14.93 -10.82
CA HIS A 113 -15.34 -15.23 -11.12
C HIS A 113 -16.28 -14.26 -10.41
N SER A 114 -16.03 -13.98 -9.12
CA SER A 114 -16.80 -13.01 -8.34
C SER A 114 -16.74 -11.59 -8.89
N ALA A 115 -15.57 -11.17 -9.39
CA ALA A 115 -15.36 -9.87 -10.02
C ALA A 115 -16.18 -9.74 -11.31
N LYS A 116 -16.23 -10.79 -12.15
CA LYS A 116 -17.08 -10.84 -13.34
C LYS A 116 -18.56 -10.69 -12.99
N VAL A 117 -19.03 -11.43 -12.00
CA VAL A 117 -20.43 -11.34 -11.55
C VAL A 117 -20.78 -9.93 -11.07
N VAL A 118 -19.88 -9.25 -10.35
CA VAL A 118 -20.08 -7.85 -9.93
C VAL A 118 -20.17 -6.93 -11.14
N ALA A 119 -19.22 -7.04 -12.08
CA ALA A 119 -19.20 -6.21 -13.28
C ALA A 119 -20.48 -6.39 -14.12
N GLU A 120 -20.93 -7.63 -14.34
CA GLU A 120 -22.17 -7.92 -15.06
C GLU A 120 -23.41 -7.33 -14.38
N ARG A 121 -23.54 -7.52 -13.06
CA ARG A 121 -24.69 -7.00 -12.28
C ARG A 121 -24.75 -5.48 -12.27
N GLN A 122 -23.59 -4.83 -12.21
CA GLN A 122 -23.49 -3.37 -12.24
C GLN A 122 -23.40 -2.80 -13.67
N LYS A 123 -23.44 -3.66 -14.71
CA LYS A 123 -23.36 -3.29 -16.12
C LYS A 123 -22.10 -2.48 -16.46
N LEU A 124 -20.98 -2.86 -15.86
CA LEU A 124 -19.68 -2.28 -16.15
C LEU A 124 -19.13 -2.87 -17.44
N ASN A 125 -18.41 -2.05 -18.21
CA ASN A 125 -17.67 -2.47 -19.41
C ASN A 125 -16.28 -3.04 -19.08
N GLU A 126 -15.88 -3.02 -17.81
CA GLU A 126 -14.61 -3.53 -17.29
C GLU A 126 -14.86 -4.43 -16.09
N VAL A 127 -14.08 -5.51 -15.98
CA VAL A 127 -14.01 -6.33 -14.77
C VAL A 127 -13.01 -5.67 -13.81
N PRO A 128 -13.27 -5.64 -12.49
CA PRO A 128 -12.28 -5.17 -11.52
C PRO A 128 -10.91 -5.80 -11.80
N PRO A 129 -9.82 -5.02 -11.95
CA PRO A 129 -8.47 -5.54 -12.10
C PRO A 129 -8.08 -6.44 -10.94
N GLU A 130 -7.11 -7.34 -11.15
CA GLU A 130 -6.67 -8.27 -10.10
C GLU A 130 -6.24 -7.56 -8.83
N LEU A 131 -5.47 -6.47 -8.94
CA LEU A 131 -5.10 -5.63 -7.81
C LEU A 131 -6.33 -5.10 -7.05
N ALA A 132 -7.35 -4.61 -7.74
CA ALA A 132 -8.59 -4.15 -7.12
C ALA A 132 -9.33 -5.28 -6.39
N GLN A 133 -9.32 -6.50 -6.94
CA GLN A 133 -9.89 -7.67 -6.27
C GLN A 133 -9.13 -8.00 -4.98
N LEU A 134 -7.79 -8.03 -5.04
CA LEU A 134 -6.93 -8.33 -3.89
C LEU A 134 -7.08 -7.28 -2.78
N VAL A 135 -7.08 -5.99 -3.14
CA VAL A 135 -7.27 -4.89 -2.19
C VAL A 135 -8.62 -4.99 -1.49
N ALA A 136 -9.70 -5.20 -2.25
CA ALA A 136 -11.05 -5.32 -1.70
C ALA A 136 -11.24 -6.58 -0.84
N ALA A 137 -10.47 -7.64 -1.09
CA ALA A 137 -10.49 -8.86 -0.29
C ALA A 137 -9.53 -8.83 0.92
N SER A 138 -8.50 -7.97 0.91
CA SER A 138 -7.46 -7.95 1.95
C SER A 138 -7.95 -7.78 3.40
N PRO A 139 -9.07 -7.10 3.71
CA PRO A 139 -9.59 -7.07 5.07
C PRO A 139 -9.99 -8.46 5.59
N LEU A 140 -10.50 -9.35 4.73
CA LEU A 140 -10.84 -10.72 5.11
C LEU A 140 -9.58 -11.49 5.53
N ASP A 141 -8.52 -11.39 4.72
CA ASP A 141 -7.24 -12.04 4.97
C ASP A 141 -6.61 -11.55 6.28
N ALA A 142 -6.56 -10.24 6.47
CA ALA A 142 -6.05 -9.63 7.69
C ALA A 142 -6.85 -10.05 8.93
N ALA A 143 -8.20 -10.04 8.85
CA ALA A 143 -9.06 -10.47 9.94
C ALA A 143 -8.87 -11.95 10.29
N LEU A 144 -8.70 -12.80 9.28
CA LEU A 144 -8.48 -14.23 9.50
C LEU A 144 -7.13 -14.51 10.18
N HIS A 145 -6.05 -13.83 9.74
CA HIS A 145 -4.74 -13.95 10.38
C HIS A 145 -4.73 -13.40 11.82
N ASP A 146 -5.45 -12.30 12.08
CA ASP A 146 -5.61 -11.76 13.43
C ASP A 146 -6.39 -12.73 14.34
N ALA A 147 -7.50 -13.30 13.85
CA ALA A 147 -8.29 -14.29 14.57
C ALA A 147 -7.49 -15.55 14.91
N TYR A 148 -6.71 -16.04 13.93
CA TYR A 148 -5.83 -17.19 14.10
C TYR A 148 -4.76 -16.97 15.16
N GLY A 149 -4.09 -15.80 15.12
CA GLY A 149 -3.09 -15.43 16.11
C GLY A 149 -3.68 -15.38 17.51
N LYS A 150 -4.83 -14.71 17.66
CA LYS A 150 -5.55 -14.61 18.95
C LYS A 150 -5.96 -15.96 19.51
N VAL A 151 -6.59 -16.84 18.73
CA VAL A 151 -7.10 -18.13 19.25
C VAL A 151 -5.98 -19.09 19.64
N ASN A 152 -4.82 -18.99 18.98
CA ASN A 152 -3.63 -19.79 19.25
C ASN A 152 -2.64 -19.08 20.20
N GLU A 153 -2.97 -17.89 20.71
CA GLU A 153 -2.13 -17.09 21.61
C GLU A 153 -0.73 -16.82 21.05
N ILE A 154 -0.65 -16.56 19.74
CA ILE A 154 0.60 -16.33 19.00
C ILE A 154 0.49 -15.06 18.15
N ASN A 155 1.61 -14.36 17.97
CA ASN A 155 1.70 -13.30 16.97
C ASN A 155 1.47 -13.87 15.57
N SER A 156 0.60 -13.23 14.76
CA SER A 156 0.23 -13.75 13.43
C SER A 156 1.42 -13.91 12.48
N TYR A 157 2.48 -13.11 12.58
CA TYR A 157 3.71 -13.31 11.79
C TYR A 157 4.51 -14.53 12.25
N ASN A 158 4.42 -14.91 13.53
CA ASN A 158 5.03 -16.14 14.07
C ASN A 158 4.27 -17.41 13.69
N ALA A 159 2.99 -17.28 13.33
CA ALA A 159 2.22 -18.36 12.74
C ALA A 159 2.63 -18.70 11.29
N LEU A 160 3.45 -17.88 10.64
CA LEU A 160 3.87 -18.08 9.24
C LEU A 160 5.02 -19.09 9.05
N SER A 161 5.22 -19.99 10.02
CA SER A 161 6.33 -20.94 10.07
C SER A 161 5.90 -22.38 9.78
N LYS A 162 6.88 -23.26 9.57
CA LYS A 162 6.68 -24.71 9.42
C LYS A 162 5.99 -25.40 10.59
N GLU A 163 5.93 -24.76 11.75
CA GLU A 163 5.24 -25.31 12.92
C GLU A 163 3.71 -25.26 12.73
N PHE A 164 3.22 -24.22 12.08
CA PHE A 164 1.79 -23.91 11.94
C PHE A 164 1.28 -24.09 10.51
N MET A 165 2.09 -23.80 9.49
CA MET A 165 1.73 -24.00 8.09
C MET A 165 1.83 -25.48 7.71
N ALA A 166 0.84 -25.97 6.95
CA ALA A 166 0.83 -27.34 6.46
C ALA A 166 1.73 -27.54 5.23
N HIS A 167 1.93 -26.48 4.44
CA HIS A 167 2.64 -26.47 3.17
C HIS A 167 3.78 -25.46 3.20
N ASP A 168 4.84 -25.72 2.43
CA ASP A 168 5.89 -24.74 2.17
C ASP A 168 5.48 -23.78 1.05
N LEU A 169 6.31 -22.77 0.81
CA LEU A 169 6.04 -21.73 -0.19
C LEU A 169 5.96 -22.25 -1.63
N SER A 170 6.57 -23.40 -1.95
CA SER A 170 6.49 -23.98 -3.30
C SER A 170 5.09 -24.39 -3.71
N THR A 171 4.21 -24.64 -2.74
CA THR A 171 2.78 -24.96 -3.00
C THR A 171 2.02 -23.75 -3.54
N TYR A 172 2.37 -22.53 -3.11
CA TYR A 172 1.66 -21.30 -3.49
C TYR A 172 2.39 -20.50 -4.58
N LEU A 173 3.71 -20.69 -4.70
CA LEU A 173 4.58 -20.01 -5.65
C LEU A 173 5.14 -21.01 -6.68
N ASP A 174 6.41 -21.37 -6.59
CA ASP A 174 7.10 -22.32 -7.46
C ASP A 174 8.21 -23.10 -6.73
N ASP A 175 8.82 -24.07 -7.43
CA ASP A 175 9.83 -24.99 -6.88
C ASP A 175 11.09 -24.31 -6.31
N GLN A 176 11.34 -23.02 -6.61
CA GLN A 176 12.48 -22.29 -6.05
C GLN A 176 12.34 -22.08 -4.54
N PHE A 177 11.12 -22.11 -4.02
CA PHE A 177 10.78 -21.90 -2.61
C PHE A 177 10.55 -23.22 -1.85
N ALA A 178 11.00 -24.35 -2.41
CA ALA A 178 10.83 -25.65 -1.78
C ALA A 178 11.52 -25.70 -0.40
N GLY A 179 10.77 -26.09 0.64
CA GLY A 179 11.21 -26.11 2.04
C GLY A 179 11.27 -24.75 2.73
N GLU A 180 10.94 -23.66 2.04
CA GLU A 180 10.89 -22.31 2.61
C GLU A 180 9.50 -21.98 3.18
N TYR A 181 9.50 -21.17 4.23
CA TYR A 181 8.29 -20.71 4.90
C TYR A 181 8.37 -19.19 5.07
N LEU A 182 7.21 -18.54 5.15
CA LEU A 182 7.08 -17.07 5.22
C LEU A 182 7.79 -16.46 6.45
N ASP A 183 7.99 -17.26 7.50
CA ASP A 183 8.71 -16.82 8.69
C ASP A 183 10.19 -16.49 8.45
N GLN A 184 10.81 -17.04 7.41
CA GLN A 184 12.17 -16.68 7.00
C GLN A 184 12.30 -15.24 6.49
N TYR A 185 11.18 -14.67 6.04
CA TYR A 185 11.10 -13.34 5.41
C TYR A 185 10.50 -12.27 6.32
N THR A 186 10.09 -12.66 7.52
CA THR A 186 9.48 -11.76 8.51
C THR A 186 10.29 -11.75 9.81
N LEU A 187 10.30 -10.63 10.53
CA LEU A 187 11.03 -10.50 11.79
C LEU A 187 10.24 -11.20 12.90
N ARG A 188 10.92 -12.03 13.71
CA ARG A 188 10.30 -12.68 14.89
C ARG A 188 9.99 -11.68 16.00
N GLU A 189 10.82 -10.64 16.10
CA GLU A 189 10.70 -9.56 17.07
C GLU A 189 10.37 -8.26 16.32
N PRO A 190 9.28 -7.57 16.69
CA PRO A 190 8.92 -6.31 16.03
C PRO A 190 9.99 -5.24 16.31
N LYS A 191 10.32 -4.45 15.29
CA LYS A 191 11.17 -3.28 15.49
C LYS A 191 10.39 -2.23 16.29
N LYS A 192 10.89 -1.88 17.47
CA LYS A 192 10.28 -0.86 18.35
C LYS A 192 10.15 0.51 17.67
N ARG A 193 10.99 0.80 16.67
CA ARG A 193 11.00 2.05 15.91
C ARG A 193 11.35 1.75 14.45
N ILE A 194 10.61 2.37 13.54
CA ILE A 194 10.90 2.36 12.11
C ILE A 194 10.75 3.80 11.56
N PRO A 195 11.51 4.18 10.53
CA PRO A 195 11.23 5.39 9.77
C PRO A 195 9.81 5.37 9.19
N LEU A 196 9.12 6.51 9.27
CA LEU A 196 7.85 6.73 8.57
C LEU A 196 8.08 7.83 7.54
N TYR A 197 7.81 7.52 6.27
CA TYR A 197 7.86 8.50 5.20
C TYR A 197 6.57 9.31 5.18
N HIS A 198 6.69 10.61 5.45
CA HIS A 198 5.60 11.55 5.24
C HIS A 198 5.47 11.86 3.76
N LEU A 199 4.31 11.58 3.18
CA LEU A 199 4.03 11.88 1.78
C LEU A 199 3.93 13.40 1.60
N VAL A 200 4.73 13.94 0.68
CA VAL A 200 4.64 15.32 0.20
C VAL A 200 4.02 15.28 -1.19
N GLY A 201 2.70 15.45 -1.24
CA GLY A 201 1.90 15.46 -2.47
C GLY A 201 2.22 16.65 -3.37
N ALA A 202 1.80 16.56 -4.65
CA ALA A 202 2.06 17.61 -5.63
C ALA A 202 1.30 18.92 -5.36
N LEU A 203 0.21 18.88 -4.58
CA LEU A 203 -0.56 20.05 -4.16
C LEU A 203 -0.25 20.52 -2.73
N ASP A 204 0.64 19.83 -2.03
CA ASP A 204 0.91 20.14 -0.64
C ASP A 204 1.73 21.43 -0.54
N ALA A 205 1.21 22.37 0.25
CA ALA A 205 1.84 23.65 0.52
C ALA A 205 3.18 23.45 1.23
N LEU A 206 4.26 23.97 0.64
CA LEU A 206 5.56 23.95 1.29
C LEU A 206 5.71 25.13 2.24
N THR A 207 5.16 26.27 1.85
CA THR A 207 5.24 27.55 2.55
C THR A 207 3.89 28.25 2.58
N ASP A 208 3.77 29.32 3.37
CA ASP A 208 2.53 30.11 3.43
C ASP A 208 2.12 30.73 2.08
N ALA A 209 3.07 30.92 1.16
CA ALA A 209 2.79 31.44 -0.17
C ALA A 209 2.01 30.46 -1.05
N ASP A 210 2.05 29.16 -0.72
CA ASP A 210 1.32 28.11 -1.44
C ASP A 210 -0.13 27.95 -0.91
N LEU A 211 -0.48 28.62 0.19
CA LEU A 211 -1.81 28.52 0.81
C LEU A 211 -2.79 29.48 0.13
N GLU A 212 -3.88 28.94 -0.44
CA GLU A 212 -5.04 29.76 -0.81
C GLU A 212 -5.76 30.29 0.44
N LYS A 213 -5.94 29.41 1.43
CA LYS A 213 -6.56 29.72 2.71
C LYS A 213 -5.96 28.84 3.79
N ARG A 214 -5.61 29.47 4.91
CA ARG A 214 -5.16 28.75 6.10
C ARG A 214 -6.34 28.12 6.84
N LEU A 215 -6.19 26.86 7.25
CA LEU A 215 -7.14 26.16 8.12
C LEU A 215 -6.82 26.47 9.59
N GLU A 216 -7.84 26.95 10.31
CA GLU A 216 -7.74 27.34 11.73
C GLU A 216 -8.25 26.23 12.66
N ASP A 217 -7.83 24.99 12.41
CA ASP A 217 -8.23 23.79 13.17
C ASP A 217 -7.16 23.32 14.17
N GLY A 218 -6.09 24.10 14.35
CA GLY A 218 -5.00 23.80 15.26
C GLY A 218 -3.92 22.85 14.71
N LEU A 219 -4.06 22.38 13.46
CA LEU A 219 -3.07 21.52 12.81
C LEU A 219 -2.16 22.32 11.86
N PRO A 220 -0.92 21.83 11.61
CA PRO A 220 -0.01 22.42 10.63
C PRO A 220 -0.64 22.55 9.23
N ASN A 221 -0.28 23.59 8.49
CA ASN A 221 -0.79 23.86 7.13
C ASN A 221 0.30 23.70 6.06
N THR A 222 1.57 23.85 6.42
CA THR A 222 2.70 23.78 5.49
C THR A 222 3.67 22.66 5.85
N LEU A 223 4.46 22.19 4.89
CA LEU A 223 5.49 21.17 5.12
C LEU A 223 6.43 21.58 6.28
N GLY A 224 6.88 22.84 6.30
CA GLY A 224 7.75 23.34 7.36
C GLY A 224 7.13 23.22 8.75
N GLU A 225 5.84 23.47 8.88
CA GLU A 225 5.11 23.32 10.15
C GLU A 225 4.93 21.85 10.53
N TRP A 226 4.62 20.97 9.58
CA TRP A 226 4.52 19.53 9.81
C TRP A 226 5.85 18.93 10.29
N ILE A 227 6.97 19.35 9.69
CA ILE A 227 8.32 18.93 10.14
C ILE A 227 8.56 19.32 11.60
N LEU A 228 8.15 20.52 12.01
CA LEU A 228 8.30 21.00 13.37
C LEU A 228 7.38 20.27 14.37
N ALA A 229 6.11 20.08 14.00
CA ALA A 229 5.09 19.49 14.86
C ALA A 229 5.33 17.99 15.11
N ASP A 230 5.52 17.22 14.04
CA ASP A 230 5.58 15.74 14.11
C ASP A 230 7.00 15.21 14.11
N GLY A 231 7.97 16.10 13.94
CA GLY A 231 9.37 15.77 13.97
C GLY A 231 9.84 14.95 12.77
N LEU A 232 9.24 15.17 11.60
CA LEU A 232 9.45 14.41 10.37
C LEU A 232 10.93 14.37 9.98
N THR A 233 11.40 13.20 9.52
CA THR A 233 12.78 12.98 9.06
C THR A 233 12.86 12.19 7.76
N HIS A 234 11.74 11.66 7.26
CA HIS A 234 11.70 10.92 6.02
C HIS A 234 10.53 11.47 5.21
N LEU A 235 10.81 11.99 4.03
CA LEU A 235 9.81 12.63 3.17
C LEU A 235 9.72 11.88 1.84
N LYS A 236 8.52 11.45 1.45
CA LYS A 236 8.25 10.84 0.14
C LYS A 236 7.74 11.92 -0.79
N ILE A 237 8.57 12.34 -1.73
CA ILE A 237 8.31 13.44 -2.66
C ILE A 237 7.60 12.87 -3.88
N LYS A 238 6.33 13.24 -4.08
CA LYS A 238 5.61 12.93 -5.32
C LYS A 238 6.10 13.83 -6.45
N LEU A 239 6.44 13.21 -7.56
CA LEU A 239 6.94 13.81 -8.78
C LEU A 239 5.95 13.60 -9.94
N ASN A 240 6.12 14.37 -10.99
CA ASN A 240 5.25 14.40 -12.16
C ASN A 240 5.69 13.36 -13.20
N GLY A 241 7.00 13.25 -13.47
CA GLY A 241 7.58 12.25 -14.37
C GLY A 241 7.51 12.58 -15.86
N ASP A 242 6.81 13.65 -16.25
CA ASP A 242 6.77 14.18 -17.61
C ASP A 242 7.21 15.66 -17.73
N ASP A 243 7.54 16.32 -16.62
CA ASP A 243 8.12 17.67 -16.57
C ASP A 243 9.39 17.70 -15.72
N LEU A 244 10.54 17.55 -16.39
CA LEU A 244 11.84 17.41 -15.74
C LEU A 244 12.22 18.66 -14.93
N ASN A 245 11.87 19.85 -15.41
CA ASN A 245 12.22 21.08 -14.72
C ASN A 245 11.38 21.23 -13.46
N TRP A 246 10.08 20.91 -13.54
CA TRP A 246 9.21 20.90 -12.38
C TRP A 246 9.68 19.89 -11.33
N ASP A 247 10.03 18.66 -11.75
CA ASP A 247 10.47 17.61 -10.84
C ASP A 247 11.76 17.97 -10.09
N VAL A 248 12.75 18.50 -10.80
CA VAL A 248 14.01 18.96 -10.19
C VAL A 248 13.73 20.10 -9.21
N GLN A 249 12.97 21.10 -9.63
CA GLN A 249 12.67 22.26 -8.78
C GLN A 249 11.88 21.86 -7.53
N ARG A 250 10.94 20.91 -7.66
CA ARG A 250 10.16 20.37 -6.54
C ARG A 250 11.05 19.79 -5.44
N VAL A 251 12.05 19.00 -5.80
CA VAL A 251 13.01 18.45 -4.82
C VAL A 251 13.84 19.55 -4.17
N LEU A 252 14.33 20.52 -4.94
CA LEU A 252 15.14 21.62 -4.42
C LEU A 252 14.36 22.53 -3.46
N ASP A 253 13.10 22.82 -3.76
CA ASP A 253 12.24 23.62 -2.87
C ASP A 253 11.89 22.87 -1.58
N ILE A 254 11.59 21.57 -1.67
CA ILE A 254 11.39 20.73 -0.50
C ILE A 254 12.66 20.68 0.34
N ASP A 255 13.84 20.54 -0.28
CA ASP A 255 15.12 20.49 0.43
C ASP A 255 15.40 21.77 1.21
N ARG A 256 15.11 22.93 0.61
CA ARG A 256 15.23 24.24 1.26
C ARG A 256 14.31 24.36 2.47
N VAL A 257 13.01 24.06 2.30
CA VAL A 257 12.02 24.15 3.38
C VAL A 257 12.32 23.16 4.50
N ALA A 258 12.68 21.93 4.15
CA ALA A 258 13.08 20.93 5.12
C ALA A 258 14.35 21.35 5.87
N GLY A 259 15.37 21.86 5.18
CA GLY A 259 16.59 22.36 5.82
C GLY A 259 16.34 23.46 6.84
N GLU A 260 15.50 24.44 6.51
CA GLU A 260 15.11 25.52 7.43
C GLU A 260 14.36 24.99 8.67
N ALA A 261 13.40 24.08 8.47
CA ALA A 261 12.63 23.49 9.56
C ALA A 261 13.48 22.57 10.45
N GLN A 262 14.36 21.76 9.85
CA GLN A 262 15.25 20.85 10.58
C GLN A 262 16.31 21.61 11.38
N ALA A 263 16.83 22.71 10.85
CA ALA A 263 17.76 23.58 11.58
C ALA A 263 17.13 24.13 12.88
N LYS A 264 15.86 24.53 12.85
CA LYS A 264 15.11 24.96 14.05
C LYS A 264 14.94 23.84 15.08
N ARG A 265 14.90 22.58 14.65
CA ARG A 265 14.87 21.40 15.52
C ARG A 265 16.23 20.96 16.03
N GLY A 266 17.32 21.51 15.50
CA GLY A 266 18.67 20.97 15.71
C GLY A 266 18.85 19.57 15.10
N CYS A 267 18.05 19.20 14.09
CA CYS A 267 18.15 17.93 13.39
C CYS A 267 19.08 18.06 12.19
N SER A 268 20.12 17.23 12.12
CA SER A 268 21.11 17.25 11.03
C SER A 268 20.95 16.11 10.02
N GLU A 269 20.05 15.16 10.26
CA GLU A 269 19.90 13.95 9.47
C GLU A 269 18.43 13.68 9.12
N TRP A 270 18.14 13.64 7.82
CA TRP A 270 16.83 13.33 7.25
C TRP A 270 16.97 12.90 5.79
N PHE A 271 15.94 12.26 5.25
CA PHE A 271 16.01 11.52 3.99
C PHE A 271 14.78 11.73 3.11
N TYR A 272 14.97 11.49 1.82
CA TYR A 272 13.93 11.57 0.80
C TYR A 272 13.76 10.23 0.11
N SER A 273 12.54 9.98 -0.36
CA SER A 273 12.27 9.08 -1.48
C SER A 273 11.55 9.88 -2.54
N THR A 274 11.74 9.52 -3.80
CA THR A 274 11.13 10.22 -4.94
C THR A 274 10.26 9.26 -5.70
N ASP A 275 9.01 9.63 -5.94
CA ASP A 275 8.00 8.73 -6.50
C ASP A 275 7.34 9.38 -7.72
N PHE A 276 7.54 8.76 -8.89
CA PHE A 276 7.02 9.24 -10.17
C PHE A 276 5.70 8.57 -10.58
N ASN A 277 5.22 7.59 -9.81
CA ASN A 277 3.94 6.93 -10.03
C ASN A 277 3.75 6.41 -11.48
N GLU A 278 4.80 5.79 -12.03
CA GLU A 278 4.90 5.14 -13.33
C GLU A 278 4.92 6.08 -14.55
N LYS A 279 5.24 7.37 -14.35
CA LYS A 279 5.10 8.40 -15.39
C LYS A 279 6.33 8.67 -16.25
N CYS A 280 7.54 8.33 -15.80
CA CYS A 280 8.74 8.58 -16.61
C CYS A 280 8.68 7.81 -17.92
N ALA A 281 9.08 8.47 -19.00
CA ALA A 281 9.07 7.86 -20.32
C ALA A 281 10.06 6.66 -20.42
N ASN A 282 11.21 6.76 -19.75
CA ASN A 282 12.28 5.77 -19.78
C ASN A 282 13.36 6.07 -18.71
N VAL A 283 14.43 5.27 -18.69
CA VAL A 283 15.56 5.42 -17.76
C VAL A 283 16.36 6.71 -17.95
N GLU A 284 16.45 7.28 -19.16
CA GLU A 284 17.21 8.53 -19.39
C GLU A 284 16.58 9.70 -18.65
N TYR A 285 15.25 9.76 -18.58
CA TYR A 285 14.55 10.77 -17.78
C TYR A 285 15.01 10.74 -16.31
N VAL A 286 15.09 9.53 -15.73
CA VAL A 286 15.49 9.34 -14.33
C VAL A 286 16.95 9.74 -14.11
N LEU A 287 17.83 9.41 -15.07
CA LEU A 287 19.25 9.79 -15.02
C LEU A 287 19.42 11.32 -15.10
N ASP A 288 18.73 11.97 -16.03
CA ASP A 288 18.76 13.42 -16.18
C ASP A 288 18.22 14.13 -14.94
N PHE A 289 17.14 13.61 -14.36
CA PHE A 289 16.58 14.09 -13.08
C PHE A 289 17.61 14.02 -11.96
N LEU A 290 18.23 12.85 -11.74
CA LEU A 290 19.23 12.67 -10.69
C LEU A 290 20.44 13.59 -10.85
N HIS A 291 20.94 13.75 -12.09
CA HIS A 291 22.06 14.63 -12.38
C HIS A 291 21.70 16.09 -12.10
N LYS A 292 20.53 16.57 -12.55
CA LYS A 292 20.10 17.95 -12.33
C LYS A 292 19.83 18.26 -10.86
N VAL A 293 19.24 17.32 -10.10
CA VAL A 293 19.10 17.49 -8.64
C VAL A 293 20.47 17.63 -7.99
N LYS A 294 21.44 16.79 -8.38
CA LYS A 294 22.81 16.84 -7.86
C LYS A 294 23.54 18.14 -8.21
N GLU A 295 23.34 18.66 -9.42
CA GLU A 295 23.88 19.96 -9.85
C GLU A 295 23.28 21.11 -9.03
N GLY A 296 21.97 21.08 -8.75
CA GLY A 296 21.28 22.11 -7.98
C GLY A 296 21.58 22.06 -6.47
N SER A 297 21.62 20.87 -5.89
CA SER A 297 21.99 20.63 -4.49
C SER A 297 22.57 19.22 -4.34
N PRO A 298 23.90 19.08 -4.20
CA PRO A 298 24.54 17.79 -3.91
C PRO A 298 23.97 17.14 -2.65
N GLN A 299 23.62 17.96 -1.65
CA GLN A 299 23.05 17.49 -0.40
C GLN A 299 21.63 16.93 -0.58
N ALA A 300 20.79 17.57 -1.41
CA ALA A 300 19.46 17.03 -1.74
C ALA A 300 19.57 15.68 -2.44
N TYR A 301 20.50 15.55 -3.40
CA TYR A 301 20.78 14.28 -4.08
C TYR A 301 21.22 13.20 -3.08
N ASP A 302 22.12 13.52 -2.15
CA ASP A 302 22.61 12.56 -1.15
C ASP A 302 21.49 12.07 -0.23
N ARG A 303 20.51 12.93 0.09
CA ARG A 303 19.34 12.59 0.91
C ARG A 303 18.36 11.64 0.22
N ILE A 304 18.33 11.56 -1.11
CA ILE A 304 17.47 10.60 -1.83
C ILE A 304 17.96 9.18 -1.52
N GLN A 305 17.18 8.40 -0.79
CA GLN A 305 17.50 7.02 -0.43
C GLN A 305 17.09 6.03 -1.53
N TYR A 306 15.95 6.26 -2.17
CA TYR A 306 15.46 5.41 -3.24
C TYR A 306 14.48 6.16 -4.15
N ILE A 307 14.31 5.61 -5.36
CA ILE A 307 13.36 6.05 -6.36
C ILE A 307 12.26 5.00 -6.45
N GLU A 308 11.02 5.44 -6.42
CA GLU A 308 9.83 4.60 -6.46
C GLU A 308 9.09 4.81 -7.77
N GLN A 309 8.67 3.69 -8.39
CA GLN A 309 7.83 3.63 -9.57
C GLN A 309 8.21 4.65 -10.65
N PRO A 310 9.47 4.68 -11.14
CA PRO A 310 9.83 5.63 -12.21
C PRO A 310 9.01 5.38 -13.47
N THR A 311 8.90 4.12 -13.88
CA THR A 311 8.21 3.69 -15.12
C THR A 311 7.16 2.63 -14.80
N HIS A 312 6.42 2.20 -15.83
CA HIS A 312 5.37 1.17 -15.73
C HIS A 312 5.82 -0.09 -14.96
N ARG A 313 4.99 -0.56 -14.02
CA ARG A 313 5.27 -1.73 -13.16
C ARG A 313 5.14 -3.07 -13.88
N ASP A 314 4.31 -3.14 -14.92
CA ASP A 314 4.25 -4.31 -15.81
C ASP A 314 5.49 -4.38 -16.72
N LEU A 315 6.55 -4.99 -16.17
CA LEU A 315 7.83 -5.19 -16.84
C LEU A 315 7.74 -6.14 -18.05
N LYS A 316 6.73 -7.02 -18.10
CA LYS A 316 6.56 -7.95 -19.23
C LYS A 316 6.05 -7.22 -20.47
N SER A 317 5.13 -6.27 -20.29
CA SER A 317 4.66 -5.42 -21.40
C SER A 317 5.65 -4.30 -21.76
N HIS A 318 6.57 -3.94 -20.86
CA HIS A 318 7.56 -2.87 -21.08
C HIS A 318 9.02 -3.35 -20.88
N PRO A 319 9.50 -4.36 -21.65
CA PRO A 319 10.81 -4.97 -21.44
C PRO A 319 12.00 -4.03 -21.68
N ASP A 320 11.77 -2.92 -22.39
CA ASP A 320 12.78 -1.90 -22.68
C ASP A 320 13.05 -0.97 -21.48
N ASN A 321 12.11 -0.87 -20.54
CA ASN A 321 12.23 -0.01 -19.35
C ASN A 321 13.04 -0.68 -18.24
N LYS A 322 14.33 -0.89 -18.52
CA LYS A 322 15.27 -1.45 -17.54
C LYS A 322 15.89 -0.37 -16.68
N MET A 323 15.65 -0.43 -15.37
CA MET A 323 16.14 0.56 -14.42
C MET A 323 17.56 0.28 -13.89
N HIS A 324 18.29 -0.70 -14.44
CA HIS A 324 19.62 -1.08 -13.95
C HIS A 324 20.62 0.10 -13.90
N ARG A 325 20.63 0.95 -14.93
CA ARG A 325 21.50 2.13 -14.97
C ARG A 325 21.14 3.17 -13.90
N ALA A 326 19.86 3.37 -13.63
CA ALA A 326 19.43 4.23 -12.52
C ALA A 326 19.77 3.58 -11.16
N ALA A 327 19.62 2.26 -11.05
CA ALA A 327 19.94 1.47 -9.85
C ALA A 327 21.42 1.51 -9.47
N GLU A 328 22.33 1.76 -10.42
CA GLU A 328 23.75 2.02 -10.15
C GLU A 328 23.98 3.33 -9.37
N LEU A 329 23.06 4.30 -9.47
CA LEU A 329 23.13 5.59 -8.77
C LEU A 329 22.34 5.60 -7.46
N LYS A 330 21.09 5.10 -7.50
CA LYS A 330 20.17 5.05 -6.36
C LYS A 330 19.29 3.81 -6.46
N PRO A 331 18.98 3.10 -5.35
CA PRO A 331 18.01 2.00 -5.36
C PRO A 331 16.69 2.38 -6.05
N VAL A 332 16.14 1.46 -6.82
CA VAL A 332 14.88 1.63 -7.55
C VAL A 332 13.89 0.56 -7.11
N VAL A 333 12.70 1.00 -6.69
CA VAL A 333 11.55 0.15 -6.38
C VAL A 333 10.54 0.32 -7.52
N ILE A 334 10.16 -0.78 -8.17
CA ILE A 334 9.27 -0.77 -9.35
C ILE A 334 7.80 -0.90 -8.95
N ASP A 335 7.53 -1.50 -7.80
CA ASP A 335 6.19 -1.60 -7.23
C ASP A 335 6.04 -0.62 -6.06
N GLU A 336 4.87 -0.62 -5.45
CA GLU A 336 4.51 0.27 -4.32
C GLU A 336 5.02 -0.14 -2.94
#